data_AF-A0A0N4WVT2-F1
#
_entry.id   AF-A0A0N4WVT2-F1
#
_cell.length_a   1.000
_cell.length_b   1.000
_cell.length_c   1.000
_cell.angle_alpha   90.00
_cell.angle_beta   90.00
_cell.angle_gamma   90.00
#
_symmetry.space_group_name_H-M   'P 1'
#
loop_
_entity.id
_entity.type
_entity.pdbx_description
1 polymer ?
#
loop_
_entity_poly.entity_id
_entity_poly.type
_entity_poly.pdbx_seq_one_letter_code
_entity_poly.pdbx_strand_id
1 'polypeptide(L)' 'MSGPGERFHVLAQLDHLHSKYTGTGHADTTRYEWLTNQLRDTRASQVFLFSFFLLLELT' A
#
# COMPACT_ATOMS: atom_id res chain seq x y z
N MET A 1 -6.12 12.62 28.54
CA MET A 1 -5.31 11.39 28.58
C MET A 1 -6.20 10.27 28.05
N SER A 2 -6.04 9.86 26.79
CA SER A 2 -6.87 8.79 26.19
C SER A 2 -6.71 7.49 26.96
N GLY A 3 -7.83 6.91 27.40
CA GLY A 3 -7.86 5.67 28.16
C GLY A 3 -7.33 4.47 27.34
N PRO A 4 -6.91 3.39 28.00
CA PRO A 4 -6.31 2.22 27.33
C PRO A 4 -7.21 1.63 26.22
N GLY A 5 -8.54 1.72 26.35
CA GLY A 5 -9.50 1.25 25.35
C GLY A 5 -9.43 1.95 23.98
N GLU A 6 -9.07 3.25 23.94
CA GLU A 6 -8.95 3.97 22.65
C GLU A 6 -7.74 3.50 21.85
N ARG A 7 -6.65 3.10 22.51
CA ARG A 7 -5.44 2.60 21.86
C ARG A 7 -5.67 1.26 21.17
N PHE A 8 -6.40 0.35 21.80
CA PHE A 8 -6.76 -0.94 21.19
C PHE A 8 -7.66 -0.77 19.96
N HIS A 9 -8.55 0.23 19.99
CA HIS A 9 -9.41 0.53 18.85
C HIS A 9 -8.61 1.04 17.64
N VAL A 10 -7.61 1.90 17.88
CA VAL A 10 -6.71 2.41 16.83
C VAL A 10 -5.84 1.29 16.22
N LEU A 11 -5.31 0.39 17.04
CA LEU A 11 -4.51 -0.74 16.56
C LEU A 11 -5.34 -1.70 15.69
N ALA A 12 -6.57 -2.03 16.11
CA ALA A 12 -7.48 -2.87 15.32
C ALA A 12 -7.84 -2.24 13.96
N GLN A 13 -7.97 -0.90 13.91
CA GLN A 13 -8.19 -0.19 12.65
C GLN A 13 -6.96 -0.22 11.75
N LEU A 14 -5.75 -0.10 12.31
CA LEU A 14 -4.50 -0.22 11.56
C LEU A 14 -4.31 -1.64 10.99
N ASP A 15 -4.57 -2.68 11.78
CA ASP A 15 -4.49 -4.07 11.32
C ASP A 15 -5.48 -4.35 10.18
N HIS A 16 -6.69 -3.78 10.26
CA HIS A 16 -7.67 -3.88 9.18
C HIS A 16 -7.15 -3.23 7.88
N LEU A 17 -6.51 -2.06 7.97
CA LEU A 17 -5.93 -1.38 6.81
C LEU A 17 -4.77 -2.17 6.22
N HIS A 18 -3.89 -2.73 7.07
CA HIS A 18 -2.77 -3.58 6.65
C HIS A 18 -3.25 -4.85 5.93
N SER A 19 -4.35 -5.45 6.38
CA SER A 19 -4.95 -6.61 5.71
C SER A 19 -5.54 -6.27 4.35
N LYS A 20 -6.04 -5.04 4.15
CA LYS A 20 -6.73 -4.64 2.91
C LYS A 20 -5.79 -4.05 1.87
N TYR A 21 -4.78 -3.30 2.30
CA TYR A 21 -3.89 -2.55 1.43
C TYR A 21 -2.44 -2.95 1.70
N THR A 22 -1.89 -3.75 0.77
CA THR A 22 -0.48 -4.12 0.79
C THR A 22 0.39 -2.88 0.67
N GLY A 23 1.32 -2.70 1.60
CA GLY A 23 2.21 -1.54 1.64
C GLY A 23 1.82 -0.44 2.61
N THR A 24 0.73 -0.62 3.38
CA THR A 24 0.42 0.26 4.51
C THR A 24 1.52 0.16 5.56
N GLY A 25 2.18 1.28 5.87
CA GLY A 25 3.32 1.32 6.79
C GLY A 25 2.94 1.19 8.28
N HIS A 26 3.93 0.83 9.08
CA HIS A 26 3.94 0.88 10.54
C HIS A 26 5.23 1.52 11.05
N ALA A 27 5.30 1.82 12.35
CA ALA A 27 6.51 2.34 12.98
C ALA A 27 7.74 1.44 12.77
N ASP A 28 7.55 0.13 12.62
CA ASP A 28 8.60 -0.85 12.40
C ASP A 28 8.91 -1.13 10.93
N THR A 29 8.25 -0.43 9.99
CA THR A 29 8.51 -0.65 8.55
C THR A 29 9.94 -0.25 8.20
N THR A 30 10.68 -1.21 7.66
CA THR A 30 12.07 -0.97 7.26
C THR A 30 12.13 -0.12 5.99
N ARG A 31 13.24 0.60 5.79
CA ARG A 31 13.49 1.34 4.53
C ARG A 31 13.38 0.43 3.30
N TYR A 32 13.83 -0.81 3.42
CA TYR A 32 13.77 -1.78 2.32
C TYR A 32 12.33 -2.15 1.96
N GLU A 33 11.48 -2.45 2.93
CA GLU A 33 10.06 -2.76 2.70
C GLU A 33 9.33 -1.57 2.08
N TRP A 34 9.58 -0.36 2.60
CA TRP A 34 9.03 0.87 2.04
C TRP A 34 9.41 1.06 0.56
N LEU A 35 10.71 0.97 0.26
CA LEU A 35 11.21 1.12 -1.11
C LEU A 35 10.68 0.02 -2.04
N THR A 36 10.54 -1.20 -1.54
CA THR A 36 10.00 -2.32 -2.33
C THR A 36 8.54 -2.08 -2.69
N ASN A 37 7.74 -1.58 -1.75
CA ASN A 37 6.35 -1.21 -2.01
C ASN A 37 6.26 -0.08 -3.04
N GLN A 38 7.08 0.97 -2.89
CA GLN A 38 7.14 2.07 -3.85
C GLN A 38 7.51 1.61 -5.27
N LEU A 39 8.51 0.73 -5.40
CA LEU A 39 8.91 0.19 -6.70
C LEU A 39 7.81 -0.67 -7.32
N ARG A 40 7.09 -1.45 -6.51
CA ARG A 40 5.96 -2.27 -6.98
C ARG A 40 4.89 -1.39 -7.61
N ASP A 41 4.52 -0.30 -6.95
CA ASP A 41 3.48 0.61 -7.41
C ASP A 41 3.90 1.33 -8.68
N THR A 42 5.15 1.81 -8.76
CA THR A 42 5.69 2.43 -9.98
C THR A 42 5.70 1.45 -11.15
N ARG A 43 6.11 0.18 -10.94
CA ARG A 43 6.10 -0.85 -11.99
C ARG A 43 4.68 -1.18 -12.44
N ALA A 44 3.74 -1.29 -11.50
CA ALA A 44 2.33 -1.54 -11.82
C ALA A 44 1.75 -0.42 -12.69
N SER A 45 2.04 0.86 -12.38
CA SER A 45 1.64 1.99 -13.22
C SER A 45 2.26 1.95 -14.62
N GLN A 46 3.54 1.58 -14.74
CA GLN A 46 4.21 1.46 -16.03
C GLN A 46 3.60 0.35 -16.89
N VAL A 47 3.36 -0.83 -16.33
CA VAL A 47 2.75 -1.97 -17.04
C VAL A 47 1.32 -1.62 -17.47
N PHE A 48 0.54 -1.00 -16.58
CA PHE A 48 -0.81 -0.57 -16.91
C PHE A 48 -0.83 0.43 -18.07
N LEU A 49 0.03 1.46 -18.02
CA LEU A 49 0.13 2.46 -19.08
C LEU A 49 0.54 1.83 -20.41
N PHE A 50 1.53 0.94 -20.39
CA PHE A 50 1.97 0.22 -21.58
C PHE A 50 0.86 -0.65 -22.17
N SER A 51 0.14 -1.41 -21.33
CA SER A 51 -0.98 -2.24 -21.76
C SER A 51 -2.13 -1.41 -22.32
N PHE A 52 -2.42 -0.25 -21.74
CA PHE A 52 -3.45 0.66 -22.22
C PHE A 52 -3.10 1.23 -23.60
N PHE A 53 -1.86 1.66 -23.78
CA PHE A 53 -1.37 2.14 -25.09
C PHE A 53 -1.48 1.05 -26.17
N LEU A 54 -1.08 -0.17 -25.86
CA LEU A 54 -1.11 -1.29 -26.81
C LEU A 54 -2.55 -1.68 -27.21
N LEU A 55 -3.52 -1.54 -26.30
CA LEU A 55 -4.95 -1.71 -26.63
C LEU A 55 -5.48 -0.61 -27.56
N LEU A 56 -4.97 0.62 -27.48
CA LEU A 56 -5.38 1.71 -28.37
C LEU A 56 -4.82 1.56 -29.79
N GLU A 57 -3.65 0.95 -29.98
CA GLU A 57 -3.14 0.67 -31.33
C GLU A 57 -3.84 -0.51 -32.03
N LEU A 58 -4.55 -1.35 -31.26
CA LEU A 58 -5.26 -2.53 -31.76
C LEU A 58 -6.75 -2.30 -32.08
N THR A 59 -7.29 -1.09 -31.86
CA THR A 59 -8.69 -0.73 -32.17
C THR A 59 -8.81 0.24 -33.33
#